data_AF-A0A949XKT8-F1
#
_entry.id   AF-A0A949XKT8-F1
#
_cell.length_a   1.000
_cell.length_b   1.000
_cell.length_c   1.000
_cell.angle_alpha   90.00
_cell.angle_beta   90.00
_cell.angle_gamma   90.00
#
_symmetry.space_group_name_H-M   'P 1'
#
loop_
_entity.id
_entity.type
_entity.pdbx_description
1 polymer ?
#
loop_
_entity_poly.entity_id
_entity_poly.type
_entity_poly.pdbx_seq_one_letter_code
_entity_poly.pdbx_strand_id
1 'polypeptide(L)' 'MCAKCVEIDRRIERLKQLANSLTDRQMLDGVAALVSELQAQKATLHPTQHNQ' A
#
# COMPACT_ATOMS: atom_id res chain seq x y z
N MET A 1 7.03 -13.80 2.29
CA MET A 1 6.09 -12.72 2.66
C MET A 1 6.00 -12.71 4.19
N CYS A 2 6.55 -11.69 4.85
CA CYS A 2 6.59 -11.66 6.33
C CYS A 2 5.28 -11.11 6.93
N ALA A 3 5.08 -11.27 8.24
CA ALA A 3 3.88 -10.77 8.94
C ALA A 3 3.65 -9.25 8.72
N LYS A 4 4.72 -8.45 8.66
CA LYS A 4 4.64 -7.01 8.33
C LYS A 4 4.17 -6.73 6.91
N CYS A 5 4.63 -7.52 5.92
CA CYS A 5 4.12 -7.40 4.55
C CYS A 5 2.62 -7.69 4.51
N VAL A 6 2.17 -8.75 5.20
CA VAL A 6 0.75 -9.12 5.24
C VAL A 6 -0.10 -8.03 5.88
N GLU A 7 0.40 -7.36 6.92
CA GLU A 7 -0.29 -6.23 7.53
C GLU A 7 -0.36 -5.02 6.59
N ILE A 8 0.72 -4.72 5.87
CA ILE A 8 0.76 -3.65 4.87
C ILE A 8 -0.20 -3.95 3.71
N ASP A 9 -0.19 -5.17 3.17
CA ASP A 9 -1.10 -5.59 2.10
C ASP A 9 -2.56 -5.46 2.54
N ARG A 10 -2.92 -5.93 3.75
CA ARG A 10 -4.27 -5.73 4.30
C ARG A 10 -4.65 -4.26 4.43
N ARG A 11 -3.69 -3.40 4.79
CA ARG A 11 -3.93 -1.95 4.91
C ARG A 11 -4.16 -1.30 3.54
N ILE A 12 -3.41 -1.73 2.52
CA ILE A 12 -3.61 -1.33 1.13
C ILE A 12 -4.98 -1.79 0.62
N GLU A 13 -5.40 -3.02 0.90
CA GLU A 13 -6.72 -3.53 0.51
C GLU A 13 -7.86 -2.69 1.12
N ARG A 14 -7.77 -2.35 2.41
CA ARG A 14 -8.77 -1.46 3.04
C ARG A 14 -8.81 -0.08 2.40
N LEU A 15 -7.66 0.49 2.06
CA LEU A 15 -7.58 1.78 1.38
C LEU A 15 -8.20 1.73 -0.02
N LYS A 16 -7.99 0.63 -0.77
CA LYS A 16 -8.63 0.43 -2.08
C LYS A 16 -10.15 0.27 -1.98
N GLN A 17 -10.64 -0.47 -0.98
CA GLN A 17 -12.07 -0.61 -0.71
C GLN A 17 -12.71 0.75 -0.35
N LEU A 18 -12.02 1.56 0.46
CA LEU A 18 -12.43 2.91 0.77
C LEU A 18 -12.47 3.78 -0.49
N ALA A 19 -11.42 3.76 -1.32
CA ALA A 19 -11.38 4.49 -2.58
C ALA A 19 -12.53 4.11 -3.52
N ASN A 20 -12.91 2.84 -3.61
CA ASN A 20 -14.06 2.41 -4.41
C ASN A 20 -15.40 3.01 -3.95
N SER A 21 -15.49 3.44 -2.70
CA SER A 21 -16.69 4.06 -2.12
C SER A 21 -16.65 5.60 -2.21
N LEU A 22 -15.53 6.17 -2.65
CA LEU A 22 -15.30 7.62 -2.72
C LEU A 22 -15.34 8.09 -4.18
N THR A 23 -16.07 9.18 -4.42
CA THR A 23 -16.08 9.91 -5.70
C THR A 23 -15.23 11.18 -5.64
N ASP A 24 -14.79 11.58 -4.45
CA ASP A 24 -13.96 12.76 -4.27
C ASP A 24 -12.54 12.53 -4.81
N ARG A 25 -12.18 13.30 -5.83
CA ARG A 25 -10.91 13.15 -6.55
C ARG A 25 -9.70 13.46 -5.68
N GLN A 26 -9.82 14.39 -4.73
CA GLN A 26 -8.72 14.76 -3.84
C GLN A 26 -8.45 13.65 -2.81
N MET A 27 -9.50 13.02 -2.29
CA MET A 27 -9.36 11.84 -1.44
C MET A 27 -8.78 10.65 -2.21
N LEU A 28 -9.23 10.41 -3.45
CA LEU A 28 -8.67 9.33 -4.28
C LEU A 28 -7.17 9.51 -4.53
N ASP A 29 -6.73 10.74 -4.81
CA ASP A 29 -5.31 11.06 -4.99
C ASP A 29 -4.50 10.84 -3.70
N GLY A 30 -5.03 11.30 -2.56
CA GLY A 30 -4.42 11.06 -1.25
C GLY A 30 -4.33 9.57 -0.89
N VAL A 31 -5.36 8.78 -1.22
CA VAL A 31 -5.35 7.32 -1.03
C VAL A 31 -4.31 6.67 -1.93
N ALA A 32 -4.20 7.11 -3.20
CA ALA A 32 -3.17 6.60 -4.11
C ALA A 32 -1.75 6.90 -3.60
N ALA A 33 -1.51 8.09 -3.07
CA ALA A 33 -0.23 8.47 -2.46
C ALA A 33 0.10 7.58 -1.24
N LEU A 34 -0.87 7.34 -0.35
CA LEU A 34 -0.72 6.47 0.82
C LEU A 34 -0.42 5.01 0.42
N VAL A 35 -1.09 4.50 -0.63
CA VAL A 35 -0.84 3.15 -1.15
C VAL A 35 0.57 3.05 -1.76
N SER A 36 1.05 4.10 -2.42
CA SER A 36 2.41 4.15 -2.97
C SER A 36 3.46 4.12 -1.85
N GLU A 37 3.27 4.92 -0.80
CA GLU A 37 4.17 4.94 0.36
C GLU A 37 4.22 3.60 1.09
N LEU A 38 3.07 2.95 1.28
CA LEU A 38 2.98 1.61 1.89
C LEU A 38 3.69 0.55 1.04
N GLN A 39 3.62 0.64 -0.29
CA GLN A 39 4.38 -0.26 -1.17
C GLN A 39 5.89 0.01 -1.10
N ALA A 40 6.31 1.27 -1.02
CA ALA A 40 7.72 1.62 -0.79
C ALA A 40 8.21 1.07 0.56
N GLN A 41 7.42 1.19 1.63
CA GLN A 41 7.73 0.58 2.93
C GLN A 41 7.86 -0.95 2.85
N LYS A 42 7.02 -1.62 2.03
CA LYS A 42 7.15 -3.05 1.80
C LYS A 42 8.47 -3.41 1.11
N ALA A 43 8.90 -2.59 0.15
CA ALA A 43 10.18 -2.75 -0.55
C ALA A 43 11.39 -2.48 0.36
N THR A 44 11.30 -1.51 1.28
CA THR A 44 12.38 -1.24 2.25
C THR A 44 12.47 -2.28 3.36
N LEU A 45 11.34 -2.91 3.74
CA LEU A 45 11.30 -3.99 4.72
C LEU A 45 11.91 -5.30 4.18
N HIS A 46 11.93 -5.48 2.87
CA HIS A 46 12.59 -6.60 2.20
C HIS A 46 13.60 -6.09 1.17
N PRO A 47 14.80 -5.66 1.60
CA PRO A 47 15.88 -5.32 0.68
C PRO A 47 16.40 -6.52 -0.13
N THR A 48 15.85 -7.72 0.07
CA THR A 48 16.31 -9.00 -0.50
C THR A 48 15.33 -9.55 -1.55
N GLN A 49 15.04 -8.78 -2.59
CA GLN A 49 14.73 -9.33 -3.92
C GLN A 49 15.62 -8.73 -5.03
N HIS A 50 16.75 -8.12 -4.66
CA HIS A 50 17.85 -7.83 -5.56
C HIS A 50 19.10 -8.59 -5.10
N ASN A 51 19.03 -9.93 -5.15
CA ASN A 51 20.20 -10.79 -5.33
C ASN A 51 19.71 -12.19 -5.70
N GLN A 52 19.39 -12.38 -6.98
CA GLN A 52 19.78 -13.56 -7.77
C GLN A 52 19.68 -13.20 -9.25
#